data_AF-A0A9X3NCR6-F1
#
_entry.id   AF-A0A9X3NCR6-F1
#
_cell.length_a   1.000
_cell.length_b   1.000
_cell.length_c   1.000
_cell.angle_alpha   90.00
_cell.angle_beta   90.00
_cell.angle_gamma   90.00
#
_symmetry.space_group_name_H-M   'P 1'
#
loop_
_entity.id
_entity.type
_entity.pdbx_description
1 polymer ?
#
loop_
_entity_poly.entity_id
_entity_poly.type
_entity_poly.pdbx_seq_one_letter_code
_entity_poly.pdbx_strand_id
1 'polypeptide(L)'
;MRWIPLAAVSIALAAPGVASADTVVAMGDSAISGEAGRWAGNTNQAASKTDALGASAYNDAGGAEATPGCHRSKAAEVHIGDGLRSVNLACSGARTYSRTSDGKWKPGIDFAVSGANKGQARMLQDLATTDQNIKAVVVLIGANDYGFADILETCVTNWITSPSWWKNYCHDDASMTAMFSAANINAITANVRAAFTRIKQAMANAGYSESRYEILAQTYSAPLPLSGGMRYPESGWSRQSVGGCGAWNADINWARNTVVETLNTSVKNAVAGMSNVQLLDAVGALYGRRLCENTVGVLEEKGIATWQSPGAVDKTEWVHQIRTVSTIFGPYQLQEDGHPNYWGQLALRNCFRQAYNGGAPRGGSCARGNGLNAKGEPNMSLQ
;
A
#
# COMPACT_ATOMS: atom_id res chain seq x y z
N MET A 1 -79.60 -15.53 -16.10
CA MET A 1 -78.55 -14.80 -15.36
C MET A 1 -77.29 -15.66 -15.38
N ARG A 2 -76.27 -15.26 -16.16
CA ARG A 2 -74.95 -15.91 -16.18
C ARG A 2 -74.02 -15.11 -15.27
N TRP A 3 -73.43 -15.77 -14.28
CA TRP A 3 -72.43 -15.19 -13.40
C TRP A 3 -71.06 -15.20 -14.09
N ILE A 4 -70.43 -14.03 -14.20
CA ILE A 4 -69.05 -13.87 -14.67
C ILE A 4 -68.17 -13.76 -13.43
N PRO A 5 -67.15 -14.60 -13.23
CA PRO A 5 -66.22 -14.44 -12.13
C PRO A 5 -65.23 -13.32 -12.48
N LEU A 6 -65.13 -12.30 -11.63
CA LEU A 6 -64.02 -11.35 -11.69
C LEU A 6 -62.75 -12.05 -11.18
N ALA A 7 -61.78 -12.20 -12.08
CA ALA A 7 -60.42 -12.57 -11.69
C ALA A 7 -59.74 -11.37 -11.02
N ALA A 8 -59.37 -11.50 -9.75
CA ALA A 8 -58.56 -10.51 -9.06
C ALA A 8 -57.12 -10.55 -9.61
N VAL A 9 -56.71 -9.47 -10.26
CA VAL A 9 -55.32 -9.26 -10.68
C VAL A 9 -54.54 -8.78 -9.46
N SER A 10 -53.76 -9.67 -8.85
CA SER A 10 -52.78 -9.30 -7.83
C SER A 10 -51.56 -8.67 -8.53
N ILE A 11 -51.47 -7.34 -8.49
CA ILE A 11 -50.24 -6.63 -8.87
C ILE A 11 -49.27 -6.76 -7.71
N ALA A 12 -48.28 -7.64 -7.83
CA ALA A 12 -47.15 -7.68 -6.92
C ALA A 12 -46.27 -6.44 -7.18
N LEU A 13 -46.42 -5.42 -6.34
CA LEU A 13 -45.45 -4.33 -6.26
C LEU A 13 -44.13 -4.91 -5.73
N ALA A 14 -43.14 -5.07 -6.61
CA ALA A 14 -41.79 -5.36 -6.19
C ALA A 14 -41.33 -4.25 -5.25
N ALA A 15 -40.99 -4.61 -4.01
CA ALA A 15 -40.27 -3.71 -3.13
C ALA A 15 -39.00 -3.24 -3.87
N PRO A 16 -38.63 -1.95 -3.79
CA PRO A 16 -37.36 -1.51 -4.36
C PRO A 16 -36.28 -2.33 -3.65
N GLY A 17 -35.63 -3.22 -4.40
CA GLY A 17 -34.50 -3.97 -3.89
C GLY A 17 -33.49 -2.95 -3.39
N VAL A 18 -33.06 -3.09 -2.13
CA VAL A 18 -31.99 -2.27 -1.58
C VAL A 18 -30.83 -2.39 -2.57
N ALA A 19 -30.49 -1.29 -3.25
CA ALA A 19 -29.37 -1.29 -4.17
C ALA A 19 -28.14 -1.79 -3.40
N SER A 20 -27.55 -2.88 -3.87
CA SER A 20 -26.35 -3.43 -3.24
C SER A 20 -25.24 -2.37 -3.34
N ALA A 21 -24.53 -2.16 -2.24
CA ALA A 21 -23.47 -1.16 -2.17
C ALA A 21 -22.42 -1.40 -3.26
N ASP A 22 -21.91 -0.31 -3.83
CA ASP A 22 -20.75 -0.37 -4.72
C ASP A 22 -19.54 -0.96 -3.99
N THR A 23 -18.72 -1.69 -4.74
CA THR A 23 -17.54 -2.40 -4.23
C THR A 23 -16.26 -1.79 -4.77
N VAL A 24 -15.28 -1.61 -3.89
CA VAL A 24 -13.89 -1.26 -4.23
C VAL A 24 -12.94 -2.38 -3.80
N VAL A 25 -11.93 -2.65 -4.61
CA VAL A 25 -10.99 -3.75 -4.40
C VAL A 25 -9.56 -3.25 -4.41
N ALA A 26 -8.73 -3.70 -3.47
CA ALA A 26 -7.28 -3.53 -3.49
C ALA A 26 -6.60 -4.82 -3.94
N MET A 27 -5.62 -4.69 -4.82
CA MET A 27 -4.74 -5.78 -5.26
C MET A 27 -3.31 -5.30 -5.31
N GLY A 28 -2.35 -6.19 -5.06
CA GLY A 28 -0.94 -5.82 -5.09
C GLY A 28 -0.14 -6.36 -3.92
N ASP A 29 0.89 -5.62 -3.55
CA ASP A 29 1.86 -6.00 -2.52
C ASP A 29 1.55 -5.44 -1.12
N SER A 30 2.57 -5.41 -0.26
CA SER A 30 2.51 -5.01 1.15
C SER A 30 2.09 -3.56 1.34
N ALA A 31 2.54 -2.65 0.47
CA ALA A 31 2.27 -1.23 0.64
C ALA A 31 0.77 -0.93 0.52
N ILE A 32 0.07 -1.62 -0.38
CA ILE A 32 -1.39 -1.53 -0.57
C ILE A 32 -2.18 -2.51 0.30
N SER A 33 -1.59 -3.64 0.73
CA SER A 33 -2.20 -4.48 1.75
C SER A 33 -2.37 -3.73 3.08
N GLY A 34 -1.53 -2.73 3.31
CA GLY A 34 -1.54 -1.93 4.52
C GLY A 34 -0.56 -2.43 5.59
N GLU A 35 0.50 -3.13 5.18
CA GLU A 35 1.59 -3.51 6.07
C GLU A 35 2.10 -2.28 6.86
N ALA A 36 2.40 -2.47 8.15
CA ALA A 36 2.68 -1.42 9.15
C ALA A 36 1.51 -0.49 9.50
N GLY A 37 0.33 -0.65 8.90
CA GLY A 37 -0.87 0.12 9.20
C GLY A 37 -1.37 -0.02 10.65
N ARG A 38 -0.75 -0.87 11.49
CA ARG A 38 -0.98 -0.94 12.93
C ARG A 38 -0.48 0.29 13.69
N TRP A 39 0.59 0.94 13.22
CA TRP A 39 1.36 1.90 14.00
C TRP A 39 1.09 3.35 13.59
N ALA A 40 0.65 4.21 14.50
CA ALA A 40 0.44 5.64 14.25
C ALA A 40 1.64 6.46 14.73
N GLY A 41 2.58 6.73 13.82
CA GLY A 41 3.85 7.37 14.16
C GLY A 41 4.90 6.38 14.66
N ASN A 42 6.01 6.92 15.15
CA ASN A 42 7.18 6.15 15.58
C ASN A 42 7.62 6.59 16.98
N THR A 43 8.18 5.65 17.75
CA THR A 43 8.74 5.89 19.07
C THR A 43 9.82 4.86 19.40
N ASN A 44 10.82 5.28 20.17
CA ASN A 44 11.79 4.39 20.81
C ASN A 44 11.41 4.07 22.26
N GLN A 45 10.22 4.50 22.70
CA GLN A 45 9.66 4.16 24.01
C GLN A 45 8.69 2.97 23.88
N ALA A 46 7.71 2.85 24.78
CA ALA A 46 6.73 1.78 24.74
C ALA A 46 5.88 1.80 23.46
N ALA A 47 5.77 0.65 22.79
CA ALA A 47 5.00 0.50 21.55
C ALA A 47 3.52 0.87 21.69
N SER A 48 2.95 0.76 22.90
CA SER A 48 1.58 1.20 23.20
C SER A 48 1.33 2.68 22.89
N LYS A 49 2.38 3.51 22.82
CA LYS A 49 2.26 4.93 22.46
C LYS A 49 1.95 5.17 20.99
N THR A 50 2.20 4.19 20.12
CA THR A 50 1.91 4.24 18.68
C THR A 50 1.01 3.09 18.20
N ASP A 51 0.65 2.13 19.04
CA ASP A 51 -0.26 1.03 18.67
C ASP A 51 -1.69 1.57 18.45
N ALA A 52 -2.13 1.66 17.19
CA ALA A 52 -3.42 2.22 16.82
C ALA A 52 -4.51 1.16 16.65
N LEU A 53 -4.13 -0.04 16.20
CA LEU A 53 -5.07 -1.12 15.87
C LEU A 53 -4.93 -2.37 16.74
N GLY A 54 -3.88 -2.45 17.57
CA GLY A 54 -3.60 -3.60 18.42
C GLY A 54 -3.18 -4.84 17.62
N ALA A 55 -3.09 -5.97 18.31
CA ALA A 55 -2.67 -7.25 17.72
C ALA A 55 -3.60 -7.76 16.60
N SER A 56 -4.83 -7.25 16.52
CA SER A 56 -5.81 -7.64 15.50
C SER A 56 -5.75 -6.81 14.23
N ALA A 57 -4.71 -5.98 14.06
CA ALA A 57 -4.58 -5.02 12.95
C ALA A 57 -4.78 -5.67 11.58
N TYR A 58 -4.30 -6.90 11.41
CA TYR A 58 -4.29 -7.64 10.15
C TYR A 58 -5.38 -8.73 10.06
N ASN A 59 -6.26 -8.85 11.06
CA ASN A 59 -7.30 -9.88 11.05
C ASN A 59 -8.44 -9.50 10.08
N ASP A 60 -8.48 -10.15 8.92
CA ASP A 60 -9.47 -10.00 7.85
C ASP A 60 -10.40 -11.22 7.70
N ALA A 61 -10.20 -12.28 8.48
CA ALA A 61 -11.06 -13.47 8.53
C ALA A 61 -11.30 -13.97 9.96
N GLY A 62 -12.28 -13.39 10.66
CA GLY A 62 -12.82 -13.97 11.90
C GLY A 62 -11.80 -14.11 13.04
N GLY A 63 -10.87 -13.16 13.17
CA GLY A 63 -9.84 -13.18 14.22
C GLY A 63 -8.47 -13.70 13.77
N ALA A 64 -8.31 -14.02 12.49
CA ALA A 64 -7.03 -14.34 11.87
C ALA A 64 -6.90 -13.66 10.50
N GLU A 65 -5.73 -13.80 9.89
CA GLU A 65 -5.52 -13.50 8.47
C GLU A 65 -6.11 -14.62 7.60
N ALA A 66 -6.91 -14.25 6.60
CA ALA A 66 -7.48 -15.17 5.60
C ALA A 66 -6.38 -15.88 4.80
N THR A 67 -5.25 -15.22 4.60
CA THR A 67 -4.03 -15.78 4.04
C THR A 67 -2.88 -15.35 4.93
N PRO A 68 -2.31 -16.27 5.75
CA PRO A 68 -1.33 -15.90 6.76
C PRO A 68 -0.11 -15.13 6.23
N GLY A 69 0.21 -13.99 6.85
CA GLY A 69 1.32 -13.12 6.48
C GLY A 69 1.08 -12.28 5.24
N CYS A 70 -0.18 -12.02 4.88
CA CYS A 70 -0.53 -11.02 3.88
C CYS A 70 -0.65 -9.61 4.46
N HIS A 71 -0.78 -9.48 5.78
CA HIS A 71 -0.81 -8.20 6.49
C HIS A 71 -1.81 -7.21 5.88
N ARG A 72 -3.06 -7.68 5.72
CA ARG A 72 -4.17 -6.88 5.23
C ARG A 72 -4.72 -6.04 6.36
N SER A 73 -4.23 -4.82 6.48
CA SER A 73 -4.54 -3.95 7.61
C SER A 73 -5.94 -3.36 7.52
N LYS A 74 -6.62 -3.25 8.67
CA LYS A 74 -7.84 -2.45 8.79
C LYS A 74 -7.62 -0.96 8.48
N ALA A 75 -6.36 -0.48 8.49
CA ALA A 75 -5.98 0.87 8.05
C ALA A 75 -5.78 1.00 6.53
N ALA A 76 -5.72 -0.10 5.77
CA ALA A 76 -5.41 -0.08 4.34
C ALA A 76 -6.27 0.91 3.55
N GLU A 77 -5.69 1.45 2.47
CA GLU A 77 -6.28 2.53 1.68
C GLU A 77 -7.64 2.19 1.05
N VAL A 78 -7.90 0.91 0.77
CA VAL A 78 -9.16 0.46 0.14
C VAL A 78 -10.40 0.68 1.02
N HIS A 79 -10.23 0.80 2.33
CA HIS A 79 -11.33 0.94 3.29
C HIS A 79 -11.85 2.39 3.35
N ILE A 80 -12.31 2.93 2.21
CA ILE A 80 -12.68 4.35 2.06
C ILE A 80 -14.01 4.75 2.74
N GLY A 81 -14.84 3.79 3.12
CA GLY A 81 -16.10 4.02 3.84
C GLY A 81 -17.25 4.41 2.91
N ASP A 82 -18.09 5.35 3.36
CA ASP A 82 -19.19 5.95 2.56
C ASP A 82 -20.25 4.95 2.09
N GLY A 83 -20.50 3.92 2.89
CA GLY A 83 -21.49 2.88 2.57
C GLY A 83 -21.01 1.88 1.53
N LEU A 84 -19.76 1.98 1.06
CA LEU A 84 -19.16 1.07 0.09
C LEU A 84 -18.70 -0.23 0.76
N ARG A 85 -18.74 -1.31 -0.01
CA ARG A 85 -18.05 -2.55 0.34
C ARG A 85 -16.59 -2.43 -0.11
N SER A 86 -15.65 -2.68 0.80
CA SER A 86 -14.22 -2.72 0.48
C SER A 86 -13.68 -4.14 0.61
N VAL A 87 -12.91 -4.61 -0.37
CA VAL A 87 -12.25 -5.93 -0.34
C VAL A 87 -10.75 -5.76 -0.56
N ASN A 88 -9.94 -6.30 0.36
CA ASN A 88 -8.48 -6.29 0.23
C ASN A 88 -7.98 -7.67 -0.20
N LEU A 89 -7.55 -7.79 -1.46
CA LEU A 89 -6.95 -9.01 -2.01
C LEU A 89 -5.42 -8.96 -2.05
N ALA A 90 -4.84 -7.79 -1.79
CA ALA A 90 -3.40 -7.58 -1.76
C ALA A 90 -2.71 -8.43 -0.69
N CYS A 91 -1.39 -8.59 -0.81
CA CYS A 91 -0.65 -9.41 0.13
C CYS A 91 0.80 -8.96 0.27
N SER A 92 1.27 -8.83 1.50
CA SER A 92 2.67 -8.61 1.80
C SER A 92 3.57 -9.65 1.14
N GLY A 93 4.61 -9.18 0.46
CA GLY A 93 5.55 -10.00 -0.32
C GLY A 93 5.04 -10.46 -1.70
N ALA A 94 3.83 -10.08 -2.12
CA ALA A 94 3.33 -10.42 -3.46
C ALA A 94 4.23 -9.87 -4.57
N ARG A 95 4.47 -10.69 -5.59
CA ARG A 95 5.05 -10.31 -6.89
C ARG A 95 3.95 -10.33 -7.95
N THR A 96 4.29 -10.01 -9.20
CA THR A 96 3.36 -10.21 -10.33
C THR A 96 2.93 -11.68 -10.54
N TYR A 97 3.63 -12.63 -9.92
CA TYR A 97 3.34 -14.07 -9.92
C TYR A 97 3.29 -14.64 -8.49
N SER A 98 2.49 -15.69 -8.32
CA SER A 98 2.30 -16.37 -7.06
C SER A 98 3.46 -17.30 -6.73
N ARG A 99 3.85 -17.35 -5.46
CA ARG A 99 4.93 -18.22 -4.96
C ARG A 99 4.72 -18.60 -3.50
N THR A 100 5.53 -19.52 -3.00
CA THR A 100 5.71 -19.71 -1.56
C THR A 100 7.01 -19.03 -1.14
N SER A 101 6.97 -18.26 -0.06
CA SER A 101 8.13 -17.62 0.57
C SER A 101 8.03 -17.83 2.08
N ASP A 102 9.11 -18.26 2.72
CA ASP A 102 9.17 -18.48 4.18
C ASP A 102 8.05 -19.38 4.70
N GLY A 103 7.73 -20.42 3.92
CA GLY A 103 6.66 -21.38 4.22
C GLY A 103 5.24 -20.84 4.04
N LYS A 104 5.07 -19.58 3.59
CA LYS A 104 3.77 -18.92 3.40
C LYS A 104 3.45 -18.72 1.93
N TRP A 105 2.18 -18.92 1.56
CA TRP A 105 1.69 -18.60 0.23
C TRP A 105 1.66 -17.08 0.02
N LYS A 106 2.27 -16.62 -1.07
CA LYS A 106 2.32 -15.23 -1.51
C LYS A 106 1.55 -15.13 -2.84
N PRO A 107 0.26 -14.79 -2.82
CA PRO A 107 -0.57 -14.66 -4.01
C PRO A 107 -0.08 -13.49 -4.85
N GLY A 108 0.37 -13.77 -6.08
CA GLY A 108 0.66 -12.72 -7.06
C GLY A 108 -0.58 -12.39 -7.89
N ILE A 109 -0.44 -11.46 -8.84
CA ILE A 109 -1.54 -11.08 -9.73
C ILE A 109 -1.59 -12.06 -10.91
N ASP A 110 -1.98 -13.30 -10.59
CA ASP A 110 -2.16 -14.38 -11.53
C ASP A 110 -3.36 -15.28 -11.17
N PHE A 111 -3.58 -16.30 -12.00
CA PHE A 111 -4.66 -17.27 -11.85
C PHE A 111 -4.22 -18.57 -11.17
N ALA A 112 -3.08 -18.57 -10.46
CA ALA A 112 -2.59 -19.77 -9.79
C ALA A 112 -3.63 -20.32 -8.81
N VAL A 113 -3.75 -21.65 -8.74
CA VAL A 113 -4.58 -22.37 -7.76
C VAL A 113 -3.78 -23.56 -7.25
N SER A 114 -3.66 -23.68 -5.94
CA SER A 114 -3.02 -24.82 -5.27
C SER A 114 -3.76 -25.15 -3.97
N GLY A 115 -4.64 -26.14 -4.02
CA GLY A 115 -5.58 -26.40 -2.92
C GLY A 115 -6.46 -25.18 -2.64
N ALA A 116 -6.43 -24.68 -1.39
CA ALA A 116 -7.14 -23.45 -1.01
C ALA A 116 -6.43 -22.17 -1.44
N ASN A 117 -5.15 -22.24 -1.81
CA ASN A 117 -4.37 -21.08 -2.22
C ASN A 117 -4.74 -20.63 -3.62
N LYS A 118 -4.93 -19.32 -3.80
CA LYS A 118 -5.27 -18.70 -5.07
C LYS A 118 -4.40 -17.47 -5.31
N GLY A 119 -4.07 -17.20 -6.57
CA GLY A 119 -3.54 -15.92 -7.00
C GLY A 119 -4.62 -14.82 -6.92
N GLN A 120 -4.19 -13.57 -6.85
CA GLN A 120 -5.08 -12.43 -6.67
C GLN A 120 -6.03 -12.24 -7.86
N ALA A 121 -5.59 -12.49 -9.11
CA ALA A 121 -6.49 -12.39 -10.26
C ALA A 121 -7.57 -13.47 -10.21
N ARG A 122 -7.23 -14.68 -9.74
CA ARG A 122 -8.25 -15.71 -9.47
C ARG A 122 -9.23 -15.29 -8.37
N MET A 123 -8.73 -14.73 -7.26
CA MET A 123 -9.59 -14.24 -6.17
C MET A 123 -10.51 -13.11 -6.64
N LEU A 124 -10.02 -12.20 -7.47
CA LEU A 124 -10.83 -11.14 -8.08
C LEU A 124 -11.92 -11.73 -8.98
N GLN A 125 -11.59 -12.70 -9.82
CA GLN A 125 -12.58 -13.35 -10.69
C GLN A 125 -13.68 -14.04 -9.87
N ASP A 126 -13.32 -14.75 -8.79
CA ASP A 126 -14.29 -15.40 -7.92
C ASP A 126 -15.21 -14.37 -7.24
N LEU A 127 -14.65 -13.24 -6.76
CA LEU A 127 -15.42 -12.13 -6.19
C LEU A 127 -16.36 -11.54 -7.25
N ALA A 128 -15.84 -11.14 -8.40
CA ALA A 128 -16.58 -10.50 -9.49
C ALA A 128 -17.71 -11.38 -10.05
N THR A 129 -17.58 -12.71 -9.95
CA THR A 129 -18.65 -13.64 -10.35
C THR A 129 -19.88 -13.52 -9.45
N THR A 130 -19.71 -13.13 -8.19
CA THR A 130 -20.79 -13.04 -7.19
C THR A 130 -21.18 -11.60 -6.84
N ASP A 131 -20.30 -10.65 -7.12
CA ASP A 131 -20.51 -9.23 -6.90
C ASP A 131 -20.45 -8.50 -8.24
N GLN A 132 -21.57 -7.89 -8.65
CA GLN A 132 -21.70 -7.15 -9.90
C GLN A 132 -21.56 -5.63 -9.73
N ASN A 133 -21.21 -5.15 -8.54
CA ASN A 133 -21.09 -3.71 -8.22
C ASN A 133 -19.65 -3.25 -8.00
N ILE A 134 -18.63 -3.99 -8.44
CA ILE A 134 -17.25 -3.54 -8.40
C ILE A 134 -17.08 -2.33 -9.33
N LYS A 135 -16.69 -1.18 -8.78
CA LYS A 135 -16.50 0.07 -9.52
C LYS A 135 -15.04 0.48 -9.67
N ALA A 136 -14.21 0.11 -8.70
CA ALA A 136 -12.78 0.44 -8.72
C ALA A 136 -11.93 -0.72 -8.23
N VAL A 137 -10.84 -0.98 -8.93
CA VAL A 137 -9.75 -1.86 -8.49
C VAL A 137 -8.48 -1.03 -8.38
N VAL A 138 -8.04 -0.72 -7.16
CA VAL A 138 -6.77 -0.01 -6.92
C VAL A 138 -5.64 -1.03 -6.83
N VAL A 139 -4.55 -0.78 -7.57
CA VAL A 139 -3.49 -1.76 -7.80
C VAL A 139 -2.12 -1.13 -7.60
N LEU A 140 -1.30 -1.75 -6.76
CA LEU A 140 0.10 -1.39 -6.55
C LEU A 140 0.98 -2.65 -6.55
N ILE A 141 1.79 -2.83 -7.58
CA ILE A 141 2.62 -4.04 -7.74
C ILE A 141 3.93 -3.73 -8.45
N GLY A 142 4.97 -4.50 -8.17
CA GLY A 142 6.25 -4.47 -8.88
C GLY A 142 7.47 -4.26 -7.99
N ALA A 143 7.38 -3.64 -6.81
CA ALA A 143 8.54 -3.43 -5.94
C ALA A 143 9.21 -4.75 -5.54
N ASN A 144 8.41 -5.76 -5.21
CA ASN A 144 8.92 -7.08 -4.87
C ASN A 144 9.51 -7.83 -6.07
N ASP A 145 9.12 -7.50 -7.31
CA ASP A 145 9.71 -8.09 -8.52
C ASP A 145 11.15 -7.57 -8.73
N TYR A 146 11.46 -6.36 -8.25
CA TYR A 146 12.84 -5.87 -8.15
C TYR A 146 13.60 -6.49 -6.97
N GLY A 147 12.91 -6.87 -5.88
CA GLY A 147 13.57 -7.32 -4.65
C GLY A 147 13.79 -6.17 -3.65
N PHE A 148 12.79 -5.29 -3.49
CA PHE A 148 12.89 -4.10 -2.64
C PHE A 148 13.35 -4.38 -1.19
N ALA A 149 12.96 -5.51 -0.59
CA ALA A 149 13.43 -5.90 0.73
C ALA A 149 14.97 -6.05 0.79
N ASP A 150 15.58 -6.65 -0.24
CA ASP A 150 17.03 -6.84 -0.35
C ASP A 150 17.76 -5.49 -0.49
N ILE A 151 17.12 -4.50 -1.13
CA ILE A 151 17.64 -3.12 -1.24
C ILE A 151 17.71 -2.50 0.15
N LEU A 152 16.61 -2.55 0.89
CA LEU A 152 16.51 -1.99 2.24
C LEU A 152 17.55 -2.64 3.16
N GLU A 153 17.62 -3.97 3.18
CA GLU A 153 18.54 -4.74 4.01
C GLU A 153 20.00 -4.42 3.69
N THR A 154 20.38 -4.41 2.41
CA THR A 154 21.74 -4.11 1.99
C THR A 154 22.16 -2.69 2.38
N CYS A 155 21.32 -1.68 2.13
CA CYS A 155 21.67 -0.29 2.45
C CYS A 155 21.81 -0.06 3.97
N VAL A 156 20.94 -0.67 4.78
CA VAL A 156 21.03 -0.59 6.24
C VAL A 156 22.25 -1.37 6.75
N THR A 157 22.56 -2.52 6.16
CA THR A 157 23.75 -3.31 6.51
C THR A 157 25.03 -2.57 6.19
N ASN A 158 25.16 -2.03 4.97
CA ASN A 158 26.33 -1.27 4.56
C ASN A 158 26.52 -0.01 5.43
N TRP A 159 25.42 0.64 5.84
CA TRP A 159 25.46 1.72 6.84
C TRP A 159 25.98 1.24 8.20
N ILE A 160 25.39 0.19 8.80
CA ILE A 160 25.75 -0.28 10.16
C ILE A 160 27.18 -0.83 10.23
N THR A 161 27.69 -1.37 9.12
CA THR A 161 29.00 -2.04 9.06
C THR A 161 30.13 -1.17 8.54
N SER A 162 29.88 0.09 8.19
CA SER A 162 30.93 1.02 7.74
C SER A 162 30.96 2.31 8.55
N PRO A 163 32.15 2.87 8.84
CA PRO A 163 32.26 4.15 9.55
C PRO A 163 32.15 5.34 8.60
N SER A 164 31.80 6.52 9.13
CA SER A 164 31.60 7.73 8.31
C SER A 164 32.85 8.24 7.58
N TRP A 165 34.05 7.80 7.97
CA TRP A 165 35.31 8.11 7.28
C TRP A 165 35.71 7.07 6.23
N TRP A 166 35.03 5.93 6.17
CA TRP A 166 35.24 4.89 5.16
C TRP A 166 33.91 4.20 4.85
N LYS A 167 33.04 4.93 4.15
CA LYS A 167 31.67 4.53 3.87
C LYS A 167 31.63 3.39 2.86
N ASN A 168 30.80 2.40 3.13
CA ASN A 168 30.38 1.39 2.17
C ASN A 168 28.99 1.80 1.66
N TYR A 169 28.85 2.14 0.39
CA TYR A 169 27.57 2.49 -0.21
C TYR A 169 26.86 1.22 -0.69
N CYS A 170 25.53 1.21 -0.75
CA CYS A 170 24.81 0.08 -1.36
C CYS A 170 24.57 0.33 -2.86
N HIS A 171 24.44 1.60 -3.28
CA HIS A 171 24.05 1.91 -4.64
C HIS A 171 25.03 1.41 -5.72
N ASP A 172 26.30 1.21 -5.35
CA ASP A 172 27.39 0.78 -6.23
C ASP A 172 27.68 -0.72 -6.12
N ASP A 173 26.95 -1.45 -5.27
CA ASP A 173 27.02 -2.91 -5.22
C ASP A 173 26.61 -3.51 -6.56
N ALA A 174 27.32 -4.55 -6.97
CA ALA A 174 27.08 -5.25 -8.23
C ALA A 174 25.64 -5.82 -8.31
N SER A 175 25.08 -6.24 -7.18
CA SER A 175 23.69 -6.71 -7.08
C SER A 175 22.68 -5.59 -7.35
N MET A 176 22.90 -4.39 -6.79
CA MET A 176 22.02 -3.23 -7.00
C MET A 176 22.10 -2.72 -8.44
N THR A 177 23.30 -2.59 -8.98
CA THR A 177 23.47 -2.17 -10.37
C THR A 177 22.84 -3.15 -11.37
N ALA A 178 22.93 -4.46 -11.12
CA ALA A 178 22.25 -5.47 -11.94
C ALA A 178 20.71 -5.38 -11.84
N MET A 179 20.19 -5.17 -10.63
CA MET A 179 18.76 -5.03 -10.36
C MET A 179 18.12 -3.87 -11.14
N PHE A 180 18.86 -2.77 -11.34
CA PHE A 180 18.41 -1.59 -12.09
C PHE A 180 18.98 -1.50 -13.52
N SER A 181 19.47 -2.62 -14.06
CA SER A 181 19.85 -2.68 -15.47
C SER A 181 18.64 -2.45 -16.39
N ALA A 182 18.88 -1.84 -17.55
CA ALA A 182 17.80 -1.57 -18.53
C ALA A 182 17.04 -2.86 -18.94
N ALA A 183 17.75 -3.98 -19.07
CA ALA A 183 17.14 -5.27 -19.38
C ALA A 183 16.18 -5.74 -18.27
N ASN A 184 16.58 -5.64 -17.00
CA ASN A 184 15.73 -6.04 -15.88
C ASN A 184 14.54 -5.10 -15.71
N ILE A 185 14.75 -3.78 -15.86
CA ILE A 185 13.66 -2.79 -15.83
C ILE A 185 12.61 -3.10 -16.90
N ASN A 186 13.03 -3.40 -18.13
CA ASN A 186 12.12 -3.77 -19.21
C ASN A 186 11.36 -5.07 -18.91
N ALA A 187 12.06 -6.09 -18.38
CA ALA A 187 11.44 -7.36 -18.00
C ALA A 187 10.38 -7.18 -16.91
N ILE A 188 10.68 -6.43 -15.85
CA ILE A 188 9.73 -6.19 -14.75
C ILE A 188 8.57 -5.31 -15.21
N THR A 189 8.82 -4.28 -16.03
CA THR A 189 7.75 -3.48 -16.64
C THR A 189 6.79 -4.35 -17.45
N ALA A 190 7.31 -5.31 -18.23
CA ALA A 190 6.48 -6.25 -18.98
C ALA A 190 5.67 -7.19 -18.06
N ASN A 191 6.25 -7.64 -16.94
CA ASN A 191 5.56 -8.44 -15.95
C ASN A 191 4.44 -7.66 -15.24
N VAL A 192 4.68 -6.40 -14.88
CA VAL A 192 3.66 -5.51 -14.31
C VAL A 192 2.54 -5.28 -15.33
N ARG A 193 2.87 -5.06 -16.60
CA ARG A 193 1.87 -4.96 -17.68
C ARG A 193 1.02 -6.23 -17.78
N ALA A 194 1.64 -7.40 -17.71
CA ALA A 194 0.92 -8.67 -17.72
C ALA A 194 -0.01 -8.84 -16.50
N ALA A 195 0.40 -8.37 -15.33
CA ALA A 195 -0.46 -8.36 -14.13
C ALA A 195 -1.74 -7.53 -14.34
N PHE A 196 -1.63 -6.30 -14.87
CA PHE A 196 -2.81 -5.48 -15.19
C PHE A 196 -3.70 -6.13 -16.25
N THR A 197 -3.12 -6.76 -17.28
CA THR A 197 -3.90 -7.53 -18.26
C THR A 197 -4.67 -8.69 -17.61
N ARG A 198 -4.07 -9.39 -16.63
CA ARG A 198 -4.76 -10.48 -15.90
C ARG A 198 -5.89 -9.99 -15.01
N ILE A 199 -5.80 -8.77 -14.47
CA ILE A 199 -6.93 -8.12 -13.76
C ILE A 199 -8.09 -7.90 -14.73
N LYS A 200 -7.82 -7.30 -15.89
CA LYS A 200 -8.83 -7.09 -16.94
C LYS A 200 -9.45 -8.42 -17.39
N GLN A 201 -8.64 -9.46 -17.55
CA GLN A 201 -9.09 -10.82 -17.86
C GLN A 201 -9.98 -11.41 -16.75
N ALA A 202 -9.62 -11.25 -15.48
CA ALA A 202 -10.41 -11.75 -14.35
C ALA A 202 -11.81 -11.12 -14.32
N MET A 203 -11.88 -9.81 -14.55
CA MET A 203 -13.14 -9.06 -14.64
C MET A 203 -13.97 -9.50 -15.85
N ALA A 204 -13.34 -9.62 -17.03
CA ALA A 204 -14.02 -10.07 -18.25
C ALA A 204 -14.57 -11.49 -18.12
N ASN A 205 -13.79 -12.42 -17.53
CA ASN A 205 -14.24 -13.79 -17.26
C ASN A 205 -15.47 -13.85 -16.33
N ALA A 206 -15.63 -12.84 -15.47
CA ALA A 206 -16.77 -12.68 -14.57
C ALA A 206 -17.93 -11.85 -15.17
N GLY A 207 -17.85 -11.50 -16.46
CA GLY A 207 -18.92 -10.79 -17.20
C GLY A 207 -18.90 -9.27 -17.04
N TYR A 208 -17.85 -8.67 -16.47
CA TYR A 208 -17.71 -7.22 -16.45
C TYR A 208 -17.26 -6.68 -17.81
N SER A 209 -17.97 -5.66 -18.29
CA SER A 209 -17.45 -4.78 -19.34
C SER A 209 -16.51 -3.75 -18.72
N GLU A 210 -15.48 -3.35 -19.48
CA GLU A 210 -14.52 -2.30 -19.08
C GLU A 210 -15.20 -0.95 -18.77
N SER A 211 -16.39 -0.67 -19.29
CA SER A 211 -17.13 0.56 -18.98
C SER A 211 -17.78 0.58 -17.60
N ARG A 212 -17.81 -0.56 -16.87
CA ARG A 212 -18.46 -0.64 -15.55
C ARG A 212 -17.52 -0.38 -14.38
N TYR A 213 -16.21 -0.41 -14.61
CA TYR A 213 -15.20 -0.29 -13.57
C TYR A 213 -13.92 0.33 -14.13
N GLU A 214 -13.20 1.04 -13.27
CA GLU A 214 -11.87 1.55 -13.58
C GLU A 214 -10.82 0.82 -12.73
N ILE A 215 -9.63 0.65 -13.29
CA ILE A 215 -8.44 0.24 -12.53
C ILE A 215 -7.65 1.49 -12.18
N LEU A 216 -7.34 1.70 -10.90
CA LEU A 216 -6.45 2.77 -10.47
C LEU A 216 -5.05 2.19 -10.24
N ALA A 217 -4.17 2.41 -11.21
CA ALA A 217 -2.76 2.03 -11.11
C ALA A 217 -2.03 3.03 -10.20
N GLN A 218 -1.78 2.62 -8.96
CA GLN A 218 -1.12 3.44 -7.97
C GLN A 218 0.40 3.35 -8.08
N THR A 219 1.09 4.47 -7.92
CA THR A 219 2.56 4.51 -7.77
C THR A 219 2.95 4.38 -6.30
N TYR A 220 4.20 4.02 -6.00
CA TYR A 220 4.69 4.00 -4.62
C TYR A 220 4.95 5.41 -4.10
N SER A 221 4.56 5.66 -2.85
CA SER A 221 4.96 6.85 -2.10
C SER A 221 6.45 6.84 -1.76
N ALA A 222 7.09 8.00 -1.73
CA ALA A 222 8.48 8.11 -1.29
C ALA A 222 8.61 7.92 0.23
N PRO A 223 9.32 6.88 0.73
CA PRO A 223 9.41 6.62 2.17
C PRO A 223 10.40 7.54 2.90
N LEU A 224 11.34 8.14 2.16
CA LEU A 224 12.44 8.96 2.66
C LEU A 224 12.54 10.30 1.89
N PRO A 225 13.02 11.38 2.52
CA PRO A 225 13.43 12.59 1.82
C PRO A 225 14.72 12.38 1.03
N LEU A 226 15.10 13.38 0.22
CA LEU A 226 16.50 13.49 -0.21
C LEU A 226 17.40 13.75 1.01
N SER A 227 18.68 13.46 0.88
CA SER A 227 19.65 13.60 1.98
C SER A 227 19.62 14.97 2.67
N GLY A 228 19.43 16.07 1.92
CA GLY A 228 19.30 17.43 2.48
C GLY A 228 18.07 17.66 3.36
N GLY A 229 17.06 16.78 3.27
CA GLY A 229 15.86 16.80 4.13
C GLY A 229 15.92 15.83 5.31
N MET A 230 17.01 15.06 5.46
CA MET A 230 17.18 14.11 6.56
C MET A 230 17.42 14.87 7.88
N ARG A 231 16.71 14.46 8.94
CA ARG A 231 16.81 15.03 10.29
C ARG A 231 18.12 14.69 10.98
N TYR A 232 18.64 13.48 10.74
CA TYR A 232 19.86 12.99 11.36
C TYR A 232 21.05 13.11 10.40
N PRO A 233 22.24 13.50 10.88
CA PRO A 233 23.44 13.58 10.04
C PRO A 233 23.85 12.18 9.55
N GLU A 234 24.72 12.13 8.53
CA GLU A 234 25.36 10.88 8.11
C GLU A 234 26.62 10.56 8.93
N SER A 235 26.73 11.09 10.15
CA SER A 235 27.81 10.84 11.09
C SER A 235 27.26 10.27 12.39
N GLY A 236 28.02 9.36 13.01
CA GLY A 236 27.54 8.59 14.15
C GLY A 236 26.40 7.64 13.79
N TRP A 237 25.65 7.18 14.80
CA TRP A 237 24.68 6.09 14.65
C TRP A 237 23.21 6.51 14.77
N SER A 238 22.92 7.75 15.16
CA SER A 238 21.57 8.21 15.52
C SER A 238 20.55 8.07 14.38
N ARG A 239 21.00 8.19 13.12
CA ARG A 239 20.17 7.95 11.94
C ARG A 239 19.51 6.56 11.97
N GLN A 240 20.23 5.54 12.41
CA GLN A 240 19.66 4.20 12.60
C GLN A 240 19.16 3.99 14.03
N SER A 241 19.95 4.32 15.05
CA SER A 241 19.64 3.94 16.44
C SER A 241 18.51 4.74 17.08
N VAL A 242 18.18 5.92 16.54
CA VAL A 242 17.06 6.75 16.99
C VAL A 242 16.03 6.88 15.87
N GLY A 243 16.50 7.15 14.65
CA GLY A 243 15.66 7.43 13.49
C GLY A 243 15.07 6.19 12.81
N GLY A 244 15.77 5.05 12.85
CA GLY A 244 15.38 3.86 12.08
C GLY A 244 15.44 4.07 10.57
N CYS A 245 16.42 4.82 10.07
CA CYS A 245 16.57 5.16 8.65
C CYS A 245 18.02 5.18 8.18
N GLY A 246 18.83 4.27 8.72
CA GLY A 246 20.26 4.16 8.44
C GLY A 246 20.54 3.85 6.98
N ALA A 247 21.05 4.84 6.26
CA ALA A 247 21.64 4.73 4.93
C ALA A 247 22.49 5.97 4.69
N TRP A 248 23.54 5.87 3.87
CA TRP A 248 24.42 7.02 3.58
C TRP A 248 23.71 8.05 2.71
N ASN A 249 24.20 9.30 2.72
CA ASN A 249 23.54 10.35 1.93
C ASN A 249 23.48 10.04 0.43
N ALA A 250 24.52 9.39 -0.12
CA ALA A 250 24.52 8.94 -1.51
C ALA A 250 23.43 7.89 -1.77
N ASP A 251 23.30 6.89 -0.88
CA ASP A 251 22.28 5.85 -0.95
C ASP A 251 20.86 6.41 -0.80
N ILE A 252 20.64 7.38 0.11
CA ILE A 252 19.36 8.07 0.28
C ILE A 252 18.96 8.79 -1.02
N ASN A 253 19.89 9.51 -1.65
CA ASN A 253 19.62 10.20 -2.90
C ASN A 253 19.36 9.21 -4.04
N TRP A 254 20.11 8.11 -4.11
CA TRP A 254 19.91 7.04 -5.09
C TRP A 254 18.56 6.33 -4.90
N ALA A 255 18.20 5.96 -3.67
CA ALA A 255 16.91 5.37 -3.36
C ALA A 255 15.76 6.27 -3.83
N ARG A 256 15.89 7.58 -3.64
CA ARG A 256 14.86 8.52 -4.08
C ARG A 256 14.81 8.72 -5.60
N ASN A 257 15.96 8.99 -6.22
CA ASN A 257 16.05 9.43 -7.61
C ASN A 257 16.12 8.28 -8.62
N THR A 258 16.52 7.09 -8.18
CA THR A 258 16.67 5.91 -9.03
C THR A 258 15.67 4.84 -8.65
N VAL A 259 15.66 4.38 -7.40
CA VAL A 259 14.80 3.26 -7.00
C VAL A 259 13.32 3.63 -7.12
N VAL A 260 12.84 4.62 -6.36
CA VAL A 260 11.42 5.01 -6.37
C VAL A 260 10.99 5.48 -7.76
N GLU A 261 11.84 6.24 -8.46
CA GLU A 261 11.55 6.70 -9.82
C GLU A 261 11.39 5.53 -10.81
N THR A 262 12.26 4.53 -10.73
CA THR A 262 12.18 3.33 -11.58
C THR A 262 10.92 2.53 -11.26
N LEU A 263 10.62 2.28 -9.99
CA LEU A 263 9.41 1.55 -9.59
C LEU A 263 8.15 2.23 -10.14
N ASN A 264 8.05 3.55 -9.99
CA ASN A 264 6.89 4.31 -10.42
C ASN A 264 6.81 4.43 -11.94
N THR A 265 7.94 4.59 -12.63
CA THR A 265 8.01 4.61 -14.10
C THR A 265 7.63 3.25 -14.69
N SER A 266 8.03 2.15 -14.06
CA SER A 266 7.61 0.80 -14.50
C SER A 266 6.09 0.63 -14.41
N VAL A 267 5.44 1.12 -13.36
CA VAL A 267 3.96 1.13 -13.27
C VAL A 267 3.36 2.02 -14.36
N LYS A 268 3.82 3.26 -14.48
CA LYS A 268 3.33 4.24 -15.49
C LYS A 268 3.44 3.70 -16.91
N ASN A 269 4.58 3.12 -17.26
CA ASN A 269 4.84 2.54 -18.57
C ASN A 269 4.05 1.24 -18.80
N ALA A 270 3.88 0.41 -17.76
CA ALA A 270 3.12 -0.82 -17.87
C ALA A 270 1.66 -0.58 -18.27
N VAL A 271 1.04 0.46 -17.72
CA VAL A 271 -0.38 0.79 -17.97
C VAL A 271 -0.61 1.77 -19.11
N ALA A 272 0.46 2.34 -19.67
CA ALA A 272 0.36 3.26 -20.80
C ALA A 272 -0.45 2.62 -21.96
N GLY A 273 -1.44 3.38 -22.44
CA GLY A 273 -2.34 2.99 -23.52
C GLY A 273 -3.39 1.93 -23.15
N MET A 274 -3.51 1.51 -21.90
CA MET A 274 -4.62 0.66 -21.47
C MET A 274 -5.90 1.49 -21.35
N SER A 275 -6.97 1.09 -22.03
CA SER A 275 -8.33 1.55 -21.74
C SER A 275 -8.69 1.22 -20.29
N ASN A 276 -9.61 1.99 -19.69
CA ASN A 276 -10.16 1.81 -18.33
C ASN A 276 -9.14 1.66 -17.19
N VAL A 277 -7.95 2.23 -17.38
CA VAL A 277 -6.92 2.34 -16.34
C VAL A 277 -6.56 3.81 -16.15
N GLN A 278 -6.65 4.29 -14.92
CA GLN A 278 -6.21 5.62 -14.51
C GLN A 278 -4.95 5.53 -13.65
N LEU A 279 -4.09 6.54 -13.71
CA LEU A 279 -2.94 6.65 -12.81
C LEU A 279 -3.33 7.39 -11.53
N LEU A 280 -3.00 6.81 -10.38
CA LEU A 280 -3.05 7.44 -9.07
C LEU A 280 -1.62 7.66 -8.58
N ASP A 281 -1.09 8.86 -8.80
CA ASP A 281 0.31 9.15 -8.45
C ASP A 281 0.44 9.48 -6.96
N ALA A 282 0.88 8.50 -6.18
CA ALA A 282 1.09 8.64 -4.74
C ALA A 282 2.54 9.01 -4.35
N VAL A 283 3.43 9.28 -5.31
CA VAL A 283 4.85 9.52 -5.02
C VAL A 283 5.05 10.66 -4.01
N GLY A 284 4.22 11.70 -4.10
CA GLY A 284 4.24 12.88 -3.23
C GLY A 284 3.35 12.79 -1.98
N ALA A 285 2.60 11.70 -1.80
CA ALA A 285 1.55 11.60 -0.79
C ALA A 285 2.06 11.80 0.65
N LEU A 286 3.32 11.44 0.91
CA LEU A 286 3.91 11.47 2.24
C LEU A 286 4.89 12.63 2.45
N TYR A 287 5.07 13.53 1.48
CA TYR A 287 6.04 14.62 1.57
C TYR A 287 5.84 15.50 2.83
N GLY A 288 6.92 15.75 3.55
CA GLY A 288 6.89 16.46 4.83
C GLY A 288 6.47 15.57 6.00
N ARG A 289 6.27 14.26 5.80
CA ARG A 289 5.90 13.27 6.82
C ARG A 289 6.68 11.97 6.68
N ARG A 290 7.73 11.95 5.87
CA ARG A 290 8.52 10.74 5.58
C ARG A 290 9.38 10.35 6.76
N LEU A 291 9.86 9.11 6.75
CA LEU A 291 10.76 8.61 7.76
C LEU A 291 12.01 9.49 7.82
N CYS A 292 12.40 9.92 9.03
CA CYS A 292 13.54 10.79 9.28
C CYS A 292 13.53 12.14 8.56
N GLU A 293 12.39 12.60 8.06
CA GLU A 293 12.31 13.94 7.47
C GLU A 293 12.38 15.02 8.54
N ASN A 294 13.10 16.11 8.28
CA ASN A 294 13.37 17.18 9.25
C ASN A 294 12.13 17.97 9.70
N THR A 295 11.02 17.85 8.99
CA THR A 295 9.74 18.47 9.31
C THR A 295 8.94 17.70 10.38
N VAL A 296 9.27 16.43 10.61
CA VAL A 296 8.59 15.52 11.58
C VAL A 296 9.60 14.82 12.47
N GLY A 297 9.14 13.90 13.32
CA GLY A 297 10.01 12.98 14.05
C GLY A 297 9.29 11.96 14.91
N VAL A 298 10.06 11.23 15.72
CA VAL A 298 9.48 10.28 16.68
C VAL A 298 8.76 11.04 17.80
N LEU A 299 7.82 10.38 18.48
CA LEU A 299 6.95 11.02 19.47
C LEU A 299 7.74 11.85 20.50
N GLU A 300 8.78 11.25 21.08
CA GLU A 300 9.60 11.86 22.12
C GLU A 300 10.40 13.08 21.63
N GLU A 301 10.85 13.11 20.38
CA GLU A 301 11.56 14.26 19.80
C GLU A 301 10.64 15.48 19.61
N LYS A 302 9.34 15.24 19.48
CA LYS A 302 8.33 16.29 19.25
C LYS A 302 7.55 16.66 20.50
N GLY A 303 7.92 16.11 21.65
CA GLY A 303 7.20 16.31 22.90
C GLY A 303 5.76 15.79 22.84
N ILE A 304 5.52 14.74 22.05
CA ILE A 304 4.20 14.13 21.89
C ILE A 304 4.10 12.93 22.84
N ALA A 305 3.06 12.89 23.67
CA ALA A 305 2.90 11.85 24.66
C ALA A 305 2.50 10.50 24.02
N THR A 306 1.52 10.53 23.12
CA THR A 306 0.96 9.38 22.39
C THR A 306 0.46 9.81 21.02
N TRP A 307 0.22 8.85 20.11
CA TRP A 307 -0.30 9.12 18.77
C TRP A 307 -1.66 9.84 18.75
N GLN A 308 -2.46 9.72 19.82
CA GLN A 308 -3.76 10.41 19.95
C GLN A 308 -3.64 11.87 20.39
N SER A 309 -2.43 12.34 20.74
CA SER A 309 -2.25 13.71 21.22
C SER A 309 -2.57 14.72 20.10
N PRO A 310 -3.14 15.90 20.44
CA PRO A 310 -3.42 16.94 19.45
C PRO A 310 -2.19 17.30 18.61
N GLY A 311 -2.36 17.32 17.29
CA GLY A 311 -1.30 17.65 16.33
C GLY A 311 -0.28 16.52 16.10
N ALA A 312 -0.46 15.32 16.66
CA ALA A 312 0.45 14.20 16.43
C ALA A 312 0.60 13.89 14.93
N VAL A 313 -0.52 13.78 14.20
CA VAL A 313 -0.54 13.53 12.75
C VAL A 313 0.36 14.47 11.95
N ASP A 314 0.52 15.72 12.38
CA ASP A 314 1.31 16.73 11.65
C ASP A 314 2.78 16.78 12.05
N LYS A 315 3.13 16.19 13.19
CA LYS A 315 4.47 16.26 13.77
C LYS A 315 5.20 14.92 13.74
N THR A 316 4.47 13.82 13.55
CA THR A 316 5.03 12.47 13.51
C THR A 316 5.18 11.94 12.09
N GLU A 317 6.10 11.01 11.94
CA GLU A 317 6.37 10.30 10.70
C GLU A 317 5.19 9.39 10.29
N TRP A 318 4.92 9.30 9.00
CA TRP A 318 3.87 8.47 8.39
C TRP A 318 4.41 7.19 7.75
N VAL A 319 5.70 6.92 7.95
CA VAL A 319 6.41 5.74 7.47
C VAL A 319 7.01 5.05 8.69
N HIS A 320 6.86 3.73 8.77
CA HIS A 320 7.37 2.96 9.91
C HIS A 320 8.90 2.92 9.92
N GLN A 321 9.47 2.99 11.11
CA GLN A 321 10.92 2.87 11.32
C GLN A 321 11.45 1.53 10.82
N ILE A 322 12.69 1.56 10.33
CA ILE A 322 13.47 0.34 10.10
C ILE A 322 14.08 -0.09 11.44
N ARG A 323 13.63 -1.24 11.95
CA ARG A 323 13.95 -1.74 13.28
C ARG A 323 14.86 -2.95 13.19
N THR A 324 16.02 -2.87 13.86
CA THR A 324 16.98 -3.99 13.93
C THR A 324 16.72 -4.90 15.13
N VAL A 325 16.92 -4.41 16.36
CA VAL A 325 16.83 -5.26 17.57
C VAL A 325 15.39 -5.38 18.09
N SER A 326 14.57 -4.34 17.91
CA SER A 326 13.20 -4.30 18.47
C SER A 326 12.18 -5.20 17.78
N THR A 327 12.54 -5.79 16.62
CA THR A 327 11.78 -6.86 15.95
C THR A 327 12.04 -8.24 16.56
N ILE A 328 13.14 -8.39 17.32
CA ILE A 328 13.48 -9.62 18.04
C ILE A 328 12.71 -9.71 19.36
N PHE A 329 12.49 -8.57 20.02
CA PHE A 329 11.83 -8.47 21.32
C PHE A 329 10.78 -7.35 21.30
N GLY A 330 9.55 -7.64 20.89
CA GLY A 330 8.49 -6.66 20.88
C GLY A 330 7.36 -7.02 19.91
N PRO A 331 6.31 -6.16 19.82
CA PRO A 331 5.18 -6.40 18.93
C PRO A 331 5.44 -5.99 17.47
N TYR A 332 6.60 -5.37 17.18
CA TYR A 332 7.01 -4.95 15.84
C TYR A 332 7.48 -6.13 15.02
N GLN A 333 7.23 -6.09 13.71
CA GLN A 333 7.67 -7.12 12.78
C GLN A 333 8.60 -6.51 11.74
N LEU A 334 9.68 -7.21 11.38
CA LEU A 334 10.66 -6.73 10.39
C LEU A 334 10.02 -6.38 9.03
N GLN A 335 8.94 -7.08 8.68
CA GLN A 335 8.19 -6.83 7.46
C GLN A 335 7.50 -5.45 7.46
N GLU A 336 7.23 -4.85 8.63
CA GLU A 336 6.58 -3.54 8.73
C GLU A 336 7.52 -2.38 8.37
N ASP A 337 8.82 -2.61 8.34
CA ASP A 337 9.83 -1.58 8.16
C ASP A 337 9.71 -0.84 6.82
N GLY A 338 9.79 0.49 6.85
CA GLY A 338 9.76 1.32 5.63
C GLY A 338 8.40 1.45 4.94
N HIS A 339 7.35 0.80 5.44
CA HIS A 339 6.00 0.90 4.89
C HIS A 339 5.24 2.15 5.40
N PRO A 340 4.25 2.66 4.65
CA PRO A 340 3.32 3.64 5.18
C PRO A 340 2.62 3.09 6.43
N ASN A 341 2.75 3.78 7.55
CA ASN A 341 2.16 3.39 8.82
C ASN A 341 0.67 3.78 8.88
N TYR A 342 0.00 3.66 10.03
CA TYR A 342 -1.43 4.00 10.18
C TYR A 342 -1.79 5.36 9.58
N TRP A 343 -0.99 6.40 9.84
CA TRP A 343 -1.24 7.73 9.26
C TRP A 343 -1.02 7.75 7.76
N GLY A 344 0.05 7.12 7.26
CA GLY A 344 0.32 7.02 5.83
C GLY A 344 -0.80 6.28 5.08
N GLN A 345 -1.30 5.17 5.64
CA GLN A 345 -2.40 4.39 5.08
C GLN A 345 -3.71 5.19 5.05
N LEU A 346 -4.02 5.93 6.11
CA LEU A 346 -5.20 6.81 6.13
C LEU A 346 -5.07 8.01 5.18
N ALA A 347 -3.86 8.53 4.97
CA ALA A 347 -3.62 9.55 3.95
C ALA A 347 -3.90 8.99 2.55
N LEU A 348 -3.32 7.83 2.22
CA LEU A 348 -3.57 7.16 0.95
C LEU A 348 -5.06 6.81 0.76
N ARG A 349 -5.74 6.36 1.82
CA ARG A 349 -7.20 6.16 1.86
C ARG A 349 -7.98 7.40 1.46
N ASN A 350 -7.64 8.57 2.04
CA ASN A 350 -8.31 9.81 1.70
C ASN A 350 -8.08 10.18 0.22
N CYS A 351 -6.86 9.98 -0.29
CA CYS A 351 -6.58 10.19 -1.71
C CYS A 351 -7.37 9.22 -2.61
N PHE A 352 -7.39 7.92 -2.29
CA PHE A 352 -8.16 6.93 -3.04
C PHE A 352 -9.66 7.23 -3.00
N ARG A 353 -10.21 7.72 -1.89
CA ARG A 353 -11.62 8.16 -1.83
C ARG A 353 -11.89 9.31 -2.82
N GLN A 354 -11.00 10.29 -2.89
CA GLN A 354 -11.13 11.40 -3.84
C GLN A 354 -10.96 10.94 -5.29
N ALA A 355 -10.14 9.92 -5.52
CA ALA A 355 -9.97 9.29 -6.83
C ALA A 355 -11.19 8.45 -7.22
N TYR A 356 -11.84 7.76 -6.27
CA TYR A 356 -13.09 7.04 -6.49
C TYR A 356 -14.24 7.98 -6.91
N ASN A 357 -14.24 9.22 -6.40
CA ASN A 357 -15.07 10.32 -6.91
C ASN A 357 -16.56 9.94 -7.06
N GLY A 358 -17.12 9.33 -6.01
CA GLY A 358 -18.55 8.98 -5.96
C GLY A 358 -19.00 7.95 -7.00
N GLY A 359 -18.11 7.04 -7.42
CA GLY A 359 -18.44 5.99 -8.39
C GLY A 359 -18.06 6.33 -9.83
N ALA A 360 -17.40 7.47 -10.05
CA ALA A 360 -16.80 7.86 -11.32
C ALA A 360 -15.27 8.01 -11.16
N PRO A 361 -14.53 6.89 -11.04
CA PRO A 361 -13.12 6.96 -10.68
C PRO A 361 -12.29 7.75 -11.69
N ARG A 362 -11.27 8.45 -11.18
CA ARG A 362 -10.39 9.30 -11.98
C ARG A 362 -8.94 9.18 -11.48
N GLY A 363 -8.01 9.46 -12.38
CA GLY A 363 -6.61 9.62 -12.02
C GLY A 363 -6.32 10.96 -11.36
N GLY A 364 -5.09 11.11 -10.88
CA GLY A 364 -4.59 12.35 -10.30
C GLY A 364 -3.37 12.12 -9.43
N SER A 365 -2.85 13.20 -8.85
CA SER A 365 -1.70 13.15 -7.92
C SER A 365 -2.12 13.38 -6.48
N CYS A 366 -1.65 12.56 -5.56
CA CYS A 366 -1.92 12.71 -4.14
C CYS A 366 -1.01 13.76 -3.52
N ALA A 367 -1.60 14.82 -2.98
CA ALA A 367 -0.91 15.88 -2.26
C ALA A 367 -1.38 15.96 -0.81
N ARG A 368 -0.43 16.13 0.10
CA ARG A 368 -0.68 16.19 1.55
C ARG A 368 -1.11 17.58 2.02
N GLY A 369 -2.16 17.65 2.83
CA GLY A 369 -2.55 18.79 3.66
C GLY A 369 -2.21 18.60 5.15
N ASN A 370 -2.52 19.60 5.98
CA ASN A 370 -2.31 19.52 7.44
C ASN A 370 -3.60 19.13 8.17
N GLY A 371 -3.47 18.51 9.34
CA GLY A 371 -4.58 18.11 10.19
C GLY A 371 -5.38 16.91 9.67
N LEU A 372 -6.51 16.65 10.32
CA LEU A 372 -7.41 15.55 10.00
C LEU A 372 -8.71 16.08 9.36
N ASN A 373 -9.32 15.27 8.51
CA ASN A 373 -10.69 15.47 8.03
C ASN A 373 -11.71 14.96 9.09
N ALA A 374 -13.01 15.10 8.79
CA ALA A 374 -14.08 14.66 9.68
C ALA A 374 -14.13 13.12 9.92
N LYS A 375 -13.38 12.33 9.14
CA LYS A 375 -13.25 10.87 9.30
C LYS A 375 -12.02 10.47 10.12
N GLY A 376 -11.28 11.44 10.65
CA GLY A 376 -10.06 11.18 11.42
C GLY A 376 -8.85 10.79 10.56
N GLU A 377 -8.88 11.09 9.26
CA GLU A 377 -7.79 10.79 8.33
C GLU A 377 -7.02 12.05 8.00
N PRO A 378 -5.70 11.96 7.70
CA PRO A 378 -4.95 13.11 7.25
C PRO A 378 -5.61 13.81 6.06
N ASN A 379 -5.63 15.14 6.08
CA ASN A 379 -6.14 15.92 4.97
C ASN A 379 -5.26 15.70 3.74
N MET A 380 -5.89 15.36 2.62
CA MET A 380 -5.24 15.14 1.33
C MET A 380 -6.02 15.89 0.25
N SER A 381 -5.37 16.15 -0.87
CA SER A 381 -5.99 16.63 -2.11
C SER A 381 -5.55 15.72 -3.24
N LEU A 382 -6.51 15.26 -4.05
CA LEU A 382 -6.23 14.75 -5.39
C LEU A 382 -6.12 15.94 -6.35
N GLN A 383 -4.99 16.06 -7.03
CA GLN A 383 -4.69 17.14 -7.98
C GLN A 383 -4.75 16.66 -9.42
#